data_AF-A0A382ML18-F1
#
_entry.id   AF-A0A382ML18-F1
#
_cell.length_a   1.000
_cell.length_b   1.000
_cell.length_c   1.000
_cell.angle_alpha   90.00
_cell.angle_beta   90.00
_cell.angle_gamma   90.00
#
_symmetry.space_group_name_H-M   'P 1'
#
loop_
_entity.id
_entity.type
_entity.pdbx_description
1 polymer ?
#
loop_
_entity_poly.entity_id
_entity_poly.type
_entity_poly.pdbx_seq_one_letter_code
_entity_poly.pdbx_strand_id
1 'polypeptide(L)'
;DVSKRYIEKIPKVKKLNGEKSKIIFEDSKEGWAIGTMEVCTAMWEGYDVEWDLSKLRPQGARLKTFGGRSSGPGPLDETLHFIKHIVEAHRERKLSSINAFDIITKIANSVVVGGVRRSSIITLSDLYDSGMRNAKQGQFWVTNSHRAMSNNSAIYDIKPNSIDFMKEWLALAESGTGERGIFNRYSINNLIPKRRRKRQDWTTNPCGEIILRPRGFCNLTEVVIRANDTLETLMEKIKVATMIGTIQSTMTDFSLLDDLHDDWKKNAEEERLLGVSMTGQMDNPDVLTPDNLQSLRDYSVGVNVEMAERLKINRSAAITTTKPSGTVSTLVNSASGFHPRFADYYIRRVRISATDPLYKMMKDQGVKFHPEVGQPLETAMT
;
A
#
# COMPACT_ATOMS: atom_id res chain seq x y z
N ASP A 1 -4.69 -7.54 6.67
CA ASP A 1 -4.33 -8.74 7.45
C ASP A 1 -5.53 -9.69 7.38
N VAL A 2 -5.34 -10.87 6.80
CA VAL A 2 -6.35 -11.92 6.63
C VAL A 2 -6.05 -13.14 7.51
N SER A 3 -5.27 -12.97 8.58
CA SER A 3 -5.08 -14.00 9.60
C SER A 3 -6.39 -14.37 10.30
N LYS A 4 -6.43 -15.57 10.87
CA LYS A 4 -7.59 -16.12 11.57
C LYS A 4 -8.16 -15.16 12.62
N ARG A 5 -7.30 -14.45 13.36
CA ARG A 5 -7.72 -13.45 14.37
C ARG A 5 -8.62 -12.33 13.84
N TYR A 6 -8.59 -12.05 12.52
CA TYR A 6 -9.47 -11.08 11.87
C TYR A 6 -10.59 -11.78 11.11
N ILE A 7 -10.29 -12.85 10.38
CA ILE A 7 -11.29 -13.59 9.60
C ILE A 7 -12.38 -14.18 10.49
N GLU A 8 -12.04 -14.69 11.68
CA GLU A 8 -13.02 -15.27 12.61
C GLU A 8 -14.04 -14.25 13.13
N LYS A 9 -13.67 -12.95 13.12
CA LYS A 9 -14.55 -11.84 13.52
C LYS A 9 -15.57 -11.47 12.45
N ILE A 10 -15.36 -11.88 11.20
CA ILE A 10 -16.32 -11.67 10.13
C ILE A 10 -17.53 -12.59 10.40
N PRO A 11 -18.76 -12.05 10.48
CA PRO A 11 -19.94 -12.87 10.73
C PRO A 11 -20.19 -13.82 9.56
N LYS A 12 -20.88 -14.93 9.86
CA LYS A 12 -21.41 -15.85 8.86
C LYS A 12 -22.38 -15.07 7.95
N VAL A 13 -22.29 -15.28 6.64
CA VAL A 13 -23.21 -14.65 5.69
C VAL A 13 -24.61 -15.21 5.94
N LYS A 14 -25.60 -14.34 6.18
CA LYS A 14 -26.97 -14.79 6.42
C LYS A 14 -27.60 -15.37 5.15
N LYS A 15 -28.57 -16.26 5.30
CA LYS A 15 -29.45 -16.68 4.19
C LYS A 15 -30.23 -15.49 3.65
N LEU A 16 -30.79 -15.62 2.44
CA LEU A 16 -31.68 -14.59 1.92
C LEU A 16 -32.89 -14.40 2.83
N ASN A 17 -33.23 -13.15 3.14
CA ASN A 17 -34.38 -12.79 3.97
C ASN A 17 -35.66 -12.59 3.12
N GLY A 18 -35.54 -12.59 1.79
CA GLY A 18 -36.65 -12.35 0.85
C GLY A 18 -36.90 -10.87 0.54
N GLU A 19 -36.12 -9.97 1.12
CA GLU A 19 -36.22 -8.52 0.91
C GLU A 19 -35.17 -8.04 -0.09
N LYS A 20 -35.54 -7.00 -0.84
CA LYS A 20 -34.65 -6.32 -1.77
C LYS A 20 -34.14 -5.02 -1.18
N SER A 21 -32.90 -4.67 -1.50
CA SER A 21 -32.31 -3.36 -1.19
C SER A 21 -31.76 -2.74 -2.46
N LYS A 22 -32.10 -1.47 -2.71
CA LYS A 22 -31.55 -0.69 -3.83
C LYS A 22 -30.63 0.40 -3.30
N ILE A 23 -29.36 0.38 -3.70
CA ILE A 23 -28.34 1.33 -3.24
C ILE A 23 -27.91 2.24 -4.38
N ILE A 24 -27.91 3.56 -4.15
CA ILE A 24 -27.57 4.56 -5.17
C ILE A 24 -26.18 5.12 -4.88
N PHE A 25 -25.30 5.10 -5.88
CA PHE A 25 -23.94 5.59 -5.72
C PHE A 25 -23.81 7.07 -6.08
N GLU A 26 -23.15 7.83 -5.21
CA GLU A 26 -22.83 9.23 -5.48
C GLU A 26 -21.51 9.38 -6.25
N ASP A 27 -21.42 10.41 -7.11
CA ASP A 27 -20.29 10.66 -8.01
C ASP A 27 -19.07 11.28 -7.30
N SER A 28 -18.57 10.59 -6.27
CA SER A 28 -17.37 10.97 -5.51
C SER A 28 -16.61 9.73 -5.04
N LYS A 29 -15.36 9.92 -4.61
CA LYS A 29 -14.55 8.82 -4.04
C LYS A 29 -15.18 8.30 -2.74
N GLU A 30 -15.75 9.21 -1.93
CA GLU A 30 -16.50 8.87 -0.72
C GLU A 30 -17.78 8.13 -1.06
N GLY A 31 -18.53 8.55 -2.09
CA GLY A 31 -19.75 7.89 -2.54
C GLY A 31 -19.49 6.46 -3.01
N TRP A 32 -18.39 6.21 -3.72
CA TRP A 32 -17.95 4.86 -4.08
C TRP A 32 -17.64 4.00 -2.84
N ALA A 33 -16.93 4.56 -1.87
CA ALA A 33 -16.56 3.83 -0.66
C ALA A 33 -17.79 3.49 0.21
N ILE A 34 -18.66 4.47 0.46
CA ILE A 34 -19.88 4.31 1.26
C ILE A 34 -20.83 3.34 0.58
N GLY A 35 -21.14 3.53 -0.71
CA GLY A 35 -22.05 2.64 -1.43
C GLY A 35 -21.54 1.20 -1.47
N THR A 36 -20.23 0.97 -1.63
CA THR A 36 -19.64 -0.38 -1.59
C THR A 36 -19.80 -1.01 -0.20
N MET A 37 -19.61 -0.22 0.86
CA MET A 37 -19.81 -0.68 2.24
C MET A 37 -21.28 -1.04 2.51
N GLU A 38 -22.21 -0.22 2.05
CA GLU A 38 -23.66 -0.47 2.17
C GLU A 38 -24.06 -1.74 1.42
N VAL A 39 -23.57 -1.93 0.19
CA VAL A 39 -23.82 -3.14 -0.61
C VAL A 39 -23.31 -4.37 0.13
N CYS A 40 -22.07 -4.36 0.60
CA CYS A 40 -21.51 -5.44 1.40
C CYS A 40 -22.36 -5.71 2.65
N THR A 41 -22.73 -4.68 3.40
CA THR A 41 -23.48 -4.83 4.66
C THR A 41 -24.86 -5.44 4.41
N ALA A 42 -25.60 -4.91 3.43
CA ALA A 42 -26.92 -5.42 3.06
C ALA A 42 -26.84 -6.87 2.56
N MET A 43 -25.86 -7.22 1.73
CA MET A 43 -25.69 -8.60 1.31
C MET A 43 -25.38 -9.52 2.49
N TRP A 44 -24.54 -9.11 3.45
CA TRP A 44 -24.25 -9.92 4.65
C TRP A 44 -25.47 -10.16 5.53
N GLU A 45 -26.37 -9.17 5.60
CA GLU A 45 -27.61 -9.22 6.36
C GLU A 45 -28.71 -10.06 5.68
N GLY A 46 -28.51 -10.48 4.43
CA GLY A 46 -29.42 -11.40 3.73
C GLY A 46 -30.31 -10.73 2.70
N TYR A 47 -30.13 -9.44 2.40
CA TYR A 47 -30.88 -8.77 1.34
C TYR A 47 -30.41 -9.21 -0.05
N ASP A 48 -31.33 -9.23 -1.00
CA ASP A 48 -31.00 -9.23 -2.44
C ASP A 48 -30.75 -7.78 -2.88
N VAL A 49 -29.49 -7.47 -3.17
CA VAL A 49 -29.03 -6.10 -3.41
C VAL A 49 -28.96 -5.80 -4.90
N GLU A 50 -29.56 -4.68 -5.28
CA GLU A 50 -29.42 -4.02 -6.58
C GLU A 50 -28.73 -2.67 -6.37
N TRP A 51 -27.92 -2.20 -7.33
CA TRP A 51 -27.23 -0.91 -7.22
C TRP A 51 -27.43 -0.05 -8.46
N ASP A 52 -27.44 1.27 -8.24
CA ASP A 52 -27.66 2.28 -9.27
C ASP A 52 -26.42 3.15 -9.43
N LEU A 53 -25.76 3.00 -10.58
CA LEU A 53 -24.55 3.73 -10.93
C LEU A 53 -24.82 4.87 -11.92
N SER A 54 -26.08 5.20 -12.21
CA SER A 54 -26.46 6.17 -13.25
C SER A 54 -25.95 7.59 -12.97
N LYS A 55 -25.71 7.93 -11.69
CA LYS A 55 -25.15 9.22 -11.29
C LYS A 55 -23.64 9.34 -11.55
N LEU A 56 -22.95 8.22 -11.77
CA LEU A 56 -21.49 8.22 -11.91
C LEU A 56 -21.06 8.78 -13.27
N ARG A 57 -20.01 9.61 -13.25
CA ARG A 57 -19.48 10.21 -14.48
C ARG A 57 -18.94 9.15 -15.45
N PRO A 58 -19.08 9.36 -16.78
CA PRO A 58 -18.65 8.39 -17.78
C PRO A 58 -17.12 8.27 -17.87
N GLN A 59 -16.65 7.22 -18.53
CA GLN A 59 -15.24 7.02 -18.84
C GLN A 59 -14.68 8.20 -19.63
N GLY A 60 -13.45 8.60 -19.34
CA GLY A 60 -12.78 9.72 -20.01
C GLY A 60 -13.13 11.09 -19.44
N ALA A 61 -14.16 11.23 -18.58
CA ALA A 61 -14.49 12.50 -17.94
C ALA A 61 -13.32 13.03 -17.09
N ARG A 62 -13.03 14.33 -17.16
CA ARG A 62 -11.89 14.93 -16.46
C ARG A 62 -12.12 14.94 -14.94
N LEU A 63 -11.12 14.55 -14.17
CA LEU A 63 -11.16 14.64 -12.71
C LEU A 63 -10.62 16.00 -12.24
N LYS A 64 -11.41 16.72 -11.44
CA LYS A 64 -11.11 18.09 -11.03
C LYS A 64 -9.99 18.18 -9.99
N THR A 65 -9.96 17.26 -9.02
CA THR A 65 -9.09 17.33 -7.84
C THR A 65 -7.79 16.53 -8.00
N PHE A 66 -7.87 15.32 -8.57
CA PHE A 66 -6.73 14.38 -8.61
C PHE A 66 -5.95 14.38 -9.93
N GLY A 67 -6.38 15.15 -10.93
CA GLY A 67 -5.85 15.06 -12.29
C GLY A 67 -6.26 13.74 -12.98
N GLY A 68 -5.98 13.65 -14.28
CA GLY A 68 -6.36 12.48 -15.08
C GLY A 68 -7.84 12.44 -15.48
N ARG A 69 -8.29 11.22 -15.84
CA ARG A 69 -9.63 10.96 -16.38
C ARG A 69 -10.30 9.80 -15.65
N SER A 70 -11.63 9.85 -15.56
CA SER A 70 -12.48 8.83 -14.98
C SER A 70 -12.37 7.52 -15.74
N SER A 71 -12.42 6.40 -15.01
CA SER A 71 -12.59 5.06 -15.58
C SER A 71 -14.03 4.74 -15.98
N GLY A 72 -14.99 5.58 -15.59
CA GLY A 72 -16.41 5.27 -15.70
C GLY A 72 -16.89 4.28 -14.60
N PRO A 73 -18.18 3.92 -14.59
CA PRO A 73 -18.75 3.04 -13.57
C PRO A 73 -18.37 1.56 -13.74
N GLY A 74 -17.97 1.13 -14.95
CA GLY A 74 -17.76 -0.29 -15.28
C GLY A 74 -16.85 -1.06 -14.31
N PRO A 75 -15.65 -0.55 -13.93
CA PRO A 75 -14.79 -1.25 -12.98
C PRO A 75 -15.39 -1.41 -11.58
N LEU A 76 -16.22 -0.46 -11.14
CA LEU A 76 -16.93 -0.58 -9.87
C LEU A 76 -18.01 -1.66 -9.97
N ASP A 77 -18.79 -1.64 -11.04
CA ASP A 77 -19.86 -2.60 -11.31
C ASP A 77 -19.34 -4.05 -11.33
N GLU A 78 -18.24 -4.29 -12.04
CA GLU A 78 -17.56 -5.58 -12.09
C GLU A 78 -17.12 -6.06 -10.69
N THR A 79 -16.60 -5.16 -9.87
CA THR A 79 -16.22 -5.47 -8.48
C THR A 79 -17.44 -5.79 -7.62
N LEU A 80 -18.53 -5.04 -7.71
CA LEU A 80 -19.76 -5.31 -6.95
C LEU A 80 -20.35 -6.67 -7.33
N HIS A 81 -20.38 -7.01 -8.62
CA HIS A 81 -20.78 -8.33 -9.09
C HIS A 81 -19.89 -9.46 -8.56
N PHE A 82 -18.56 -9.27 -8.57
CA PHE A 82 -17.63 -10.24 -8.01
C PHE A 82 -17.84 -10.46 -6.52
N ILE A 83 -18.03 -9.38 -5.75
CA ILE A 83 -18.33 -9.46 -4.32
C ILE A 83 -19.65 -10.21 -4.11
N LYS A 84 -20.72 -9.83 -4.84
CA LYS A 84 -22.04 -10.50 -4.76
C LYS A 84 -21.90 -12.01 -5.00
N HIS A 85 -21.17 -12.41 -6.05
CA HIS A 85 -20.92 -13.82 -6.34
C HIS A 85 -20.24 -14.57 -5.18
N ILE A 86 -19.19 -13.99 -4.57
CA ILE A 86 -18.53 -14.61 -3.41
C ILE A 86 -19.50 -14.71 -2.24
N VAL A 87 -20.24 -13.65 -1.93
CA VAL A 87 -21.17 -13.64 -0.79
C VAL A 87 -22.30 -14.66 -0.97
N GLU A 88 -22.89 -14.73 -2.15
CA GLU A 88 -23.95 -15.68 -2.50
C GLU A 88 -23.47 -17.13 -2.45
N ALA A 89 -22.26 -17.41 -2.96
CA ALA A 89 -21.68 -18.74 -2.85
C ALA A 89 -21.46 -19.17 -1.39
N HIS A 90 -21.30 -18.22 -0.47
CA HIS A 90 -21.00 -18.47 0.95
C HIS A 90 -22.17 -18.21 1.89
N ARG A 91 -23.41 -18.19 1.39
CA ARG A 91 -24.60 -18.15 2.23
C ARG A 91 -24.54 -19.24 3.29
N GLU A 92 -24.86 -18.84 4.51
CA GLU A 92 -24.78 -19.66 5.71
C GLU A 92 -23.39 -20.21 6.05
N ARG A 93 -22.32 -19.62 5.51
CA ARG A 93 -20.94 -19.98 5.84
C ARG A 93 -20.13 -18.74 6.19
N LYS A 94 -19.00 -18.95 6.88
CA LYS A 94 -18.00 -17.89 7.05
C LYS A 94 -17.12 -17.84 5.80
N LEU A 95 -16.62 -16.65 5.49
CA LEU A 95 -15.57 -16.51 4.49
C LEU A 95 -14.26 -17.10 5.02
N SER A 96 -13.49 -17.69 4.11
CA SER A 96 -12.09 -18.03 4.37
C SER A 96 -11.18 -16.81 4.15
N SER A 97 -9.93 -16.92 4.58
CA SER A 97 -8.89 -15.91 4.34
C SER A 97 -8.71 -15.58 2.86
N ILE A 98 -8.72 -16.60 1.99
CA ILE A 98 -8.58 -16.42 0.54
C ILE A 98 -9.80 -15.68 -0.05
N ASN A 99 -11.01 -15.91 0.47
CA ASN A 99 -12.19 -15.16 -0.01
C ASN A 99 -12.11 -13.68 0.40
N ALA A 100 -11.70 -13.39 1.63
CA ALA A 100 -11.49 -12.01 2.07
C ALA A 100 -10.38 -11.32 1.26
N PHE A 101 -9.28 -12.04 0.99
CA PHE A 101 -8.20 -11.57 0.13
C PHE A 101 -8.69 -11.26 -1.29
N ASP A 102 -9.49 -12.14 -1.89
CA ASP A 102 -10.05 -11.95 -3.23
C ASP A 102 -10.96 -10.72 -3.30
N ILE A 103 -11.83 -10.52 -2.31
CA ILE A 103 -12.67 -9.31 -2.23
C ILE A 103 -11.80 -8.04 -2.15
N ILE A 104 -10.82 -8.01 -1.23
CA ILE A 104 -9.98 -6.82 -1.01
C ILE A 104 -9.14 -6.51 -2.26
N THR A 105 -8.58 -7.53 -2.90
CA THR A 105 -7.78 -7.35 -4.11
C THR A 105 -8.63 -6.97 -5.32
N LYS A 106 -9.88 -7.43 -5.41
CA LYS A 106 -10.82 -6.97 -6.43
C LYS A 106 -11.23 -5.52 -6.23
N ILE A 107 -11.44 -5.07 -4.99
CA ILE A 107 -11.63 -3.65 -4.68
C ILE A 107 -10.40 -2.84 -5.06
N ALA A 108 -9.19 -3.30 -4.74
CA ALA A 108 -7.98 -2.62 -5.17
C ALA A 108 -7.87 -2.53 -6.70
N ASN A 109 -8.31 -3.57 -7.40
CA ASN A 109 -8.30 -3.64 -8.86
C ASN A 109 -9.27 -2.65 -9.53
N SER A 110 -10.40 -2.28 -8.91
CA SER A 110 -11.30 -1.26 -9.47
C SER A 110 -10.79 0.16 -9.30
N VAL A 111 -9.86 0.39 -8.37
CA VAL A 111 -9.22 1.69 -8.18
C VAL A 111 -8.11 1.88 -9.23
N VAL A 112 -8.54 2.08 -10.48
CA VAL A 112 -7.69 2.45 -11.61
C VAL A 112 -8.20 3.76 -12.18
N VAL A 113 -7.43 4.82 -11.98
CA VAL A 113 -7.77 6.15 -12.50
C VAL A 113 -7.12 6.33 -13.87
N GLY A 114 -7.76 5.81 -14.93
CA GLY A 114 -7.40 6.11 -16.33
C GLY A 114 -5.91 5.97 -16.66
N GLY A 115 -5.21 4.98 -16.09
CA GLY A 115 -3.76 4.75 -16.30
C GLY A 115 -2.82 5.63 -15.46
N VAL A 116 -3.32 6.61 -14.71
CA VAL A 116 -2.51 7.56 -13.92
C VAL A 116 -2.12 6.98 -12.56
N ARG A 117 -3.01 6.20 -11.94
CA ARG A 117 -2.77 5.61 -10.62
C ARG A 117 -3.26 4.17 -10.57
N ARG A 118 -2.40 3.30 -10.02
CA ARG A 118 -2.71 1.91 -9.69
C ARG A 118 -2.65 1.76 -8.18
N SER A 119 -3.63 1.09 -7.60
CA SER A 119 -3.53 0.65 -6.21
C SER A 119 -2.46 -0.43 -6.07
N SER A 120 -1.90 -0.55 -4.88
CA SER A 120 -1.07 -1.67 -4.48
C SER A 120 -1.28 -1.86 -3.00
N ILE A 121 -1.51 -3.10 -2.58
CA ILE A 121 -1.70 -3.43 -1.17
C ILE A 121 -0.66 -4.46 -0.72
N ILE A 122 -0.57 -4.65 0.59
CA ILE A 122 0.09 -5.80 1.20
C ILE A 122 -0.95 -6.63 1.94
N THR A 123 -0.89 -7.94 1.75
CA THR A 123 -1.72 -8.88 2.51
C THR A 123 -0.86 -9.69 3.45
N LEU A 124 -1.06 -9.49 4.75
CA LEU A 124 -0.50 -10.34 5.80
C LEU A 124 -1.43 -11.51 6.08
N SER A 125 -0.90 -12.72 6.20
CA SER A 125 -1.65 -13.97 6.43
C SER A 125 -0.92 -14.87 7.42
N ASP A 126 -1.63 -15.81 8.05
CA ASP A 126 -0.98 -16.78 8.94
C ASP A 126 0.03 -17.65 8.17
N LEU A 127 1.13 -18.01 8.83
CA LEU A 127 2.18 -18.86 8.25
C LEU A 127 1.62 -20.17 7.67
N TYR A 128 0.69 -20.80 8.41
CA TYR A 128 0.12 -22.10 8.07
C TYR A 128 -1.15 -22.03 7.21
N ASP A 129 -1.49 -20.86 6.68
CA ASP A 129 -2.61 -20.70 5.76
C ASP A 129 -2.23 -21.16 4.35
N SER A 130 -2.62 -22.39 3.98
CA SER A 130 -2.32 -22.98 2.67
C SER A 130 -3.03 -22.28 1.53
N GLY A 131 -4.26 -21.77 1.76
CA GLY A 131 -5.01 -21.03 0.76
C GLY A 131 -4.28 -19.75 0.37
N MET A 132 -3.81 -19.00 1.37
CA MET A 132 -3.02 -17.79 1.14
C MET A 132 -1.62 -18.07 0.61
N ARG A 133 -0.95 -19.14 1.07
CA ARG A 133 0.35 -19.57 0.53
C ARG A 133 0.30 -19.81 -0.97
N ASN A 134 -0.76 -20.46 -1.45
CA ASN A 134 -0.90 -20.86 -2.84
C ASN A 134 -1.70 -19.85 -3.68
N ALA A 135 -2.07 -18.70 -3.11
CA ALA A 135 -2.97 -17.72 -3.73
C ALA A 135 -2.47 -17.22 -5.11
N LYS A 136 -1.15 -17.15 -5.28
CA LYS A 136 -0.48 -16.64 -6.48
C LYS A 136 0.46 -17.67 -7.12
N GLN A 137 0.14 -18.96 -6.99
CA GLN A 137 0.84 -20.03 -7.70
C GLN A 137 0.19 -20.33 -9.06
N GLY A 138 0.95 -20.91 -9.98
CA GLY A 138 0.48 -21.27 -11.32
C GLY A 138 0.04 -20.05 -12.14
N GLN A 139 -0.93 -20.23 -13.05
CA GLN A 139 -1.42 -19.18 -13.95
C GLN A 139 -2.44 -18.24 -13.28
N PHE A 140 -2.17 -17.79 -12.06
CA PHE A 140 -3.11 -16.95 -11.30
C PHE A 140 -3.41 -15.63 -12.03
N TRP A 141 -2.48 -15.11 -12.83
CA TRP A 141 -2.70 -13.90 -13.62
C TRP A 141 -3.77 -14.04 -14.71
N VAL A 142 -4.12 -15.27 -15.09
CA VAL A 142 -5.24 -15.56 -16.01
C VAL A 142 -6.52 -15.82 -15.23
N THR A 143 -6.46 -16.67 -14.20
CA THR A 143 -7.66 -17.16 -13.50
C THR A 143 -8.14 -16.22 -12.39
N ASN A 144 -7.23 -15.44 -11.80
CA ASN A 144 -7.46 -14.59 -10.63
C ASN A 144 -6.56 -13.34 -10.71
N SER A 145 -6.62 -12.63 -11.83
CA SER A 145 -5.73 -11.51 -12.16
C SER A 145 -5.75 -10.39 -11.12
N HIS A 146 -6.88 -10.20 -10.43
CA HIS A 146 -7.04 -9.22 -9.34
C HIS A 146 -6.05 -9.46 -8.19
N ARG A 147 -5.60 -10.70 -7.95
CA ARG A 147 -4.61 -11.03 -6.90
C ARG A 147 -3.25 -10.35 -7.12
N ALA A 148 -2.95 -9.91 -8.34
CA ALA A 148 -1.74 -9.15 -8.64
C ALA A 148 -1.69 -7.77 -7.94
N MET A 149 -2.81 -7.27 -7.42
CA MET A 149 -2.87 -6.00 -6.69
C MET A 149 -2.21 -6.03 -5.31
N SER A 150 -1.85 -7.22 -4.81
CA SER A 150 -1.26 -7.42 -3.50
C SER A 150 0.11 -8.09 -3.58
N ASN A 151 1.04 -7.60 -2.76
CA ASN A 151 2.18 -8.40 -2.33
C ASN A 151 1.80 -9.15 -1.05
N ASN A 152 1.99 -10.47 -1.02
CA ASN A 152 1.53 -11.32 0.08
C ASN A 152 2.70 -11.69 1.00
N SER A 153 2.50 -11.61 2.32
CA SER A 153 3.50 -12.00 3.32
C SER A 153 2.91 -12.90 4.40
N ALA A 154 3.70 -13.88 4.83
CA ALA A 154 3.41 -14.72 5.98
C ALA A 154 3.80 -14.01 7.29
N ILE A 155 2.92 -14.05 8.28
CA ILE A 155 3.17 -13.54 9.63
C ILE A 155 3.90 -14.60 10.45
N TYR A 156 5.00 -14.21 11.08
CA TYR A 156 5.70 -15.01 12.08
C TYR A 156 5.50 -14.40 13.46
N ASP A 157 4.49 -14.88 14.17
CA ASP A 157 4.19 -14.48 15.56
C ASP A 157 5.08 -15.20 16.59
N ILE A 158 5.73 -16.30 16.18
CA ILE A 158 6.76 -17.02 16.94
C ILE A 158 7.93 -17.40 16.01
N LYS A 159 9.10 -17.70 16.58
CA LYS A 159 10.21 -18.25 15.81
C LYS A 159 9.79 -19.62 15.25
N PRO A 160 9.77 -19.83 13.92
CA PRO A 160 9.43 -21.12 13.33
C PRO A 160 10.56 -22.12 13.60
N ASN A 161 10.24 -23.41 13.60
CA ASN A 161 11.27 -24.43 13.50
C ASN A 161 11.86 -24.45 12.07
N SER A 162 13.02 -25.07 11.91
CA SER A 162 13.72 -25.11 10.61
C SER A 162 12.90 -25.77 9.50
N ILE A 163 12.10 -26.79 9.83
CA ILE A 163 11.27 -27.50 8.84
C ILE A 163 10.18 -26.59 8.29
N ASP A 164 9.46 -25.88 9.15
CA ASP A 164 8.39 -24.97 8.74
C ASP A 164 8.93 -23.79 7.94
N PHE A 165 10.10 -23.27 8.33
CA PHE A 165 10.77 -22.24 7.56
C PHE A 165 11.17 -22.74 6.15
N MET A 166 11.78 -23.92 6.06
CA MET A 166 12.18 -24.50 4.78
C MET A 166 10.99 -24.83 3.88
N LYS A 167 9.84 -25.23 4.45
CA LYS A 167 8.60 -25.42 3.69
C LYS A 167 8.10 -24.11 3.08
N GLU A 168 8.10 -23.02 3.84
CA GLU A 168 7.70 -21.71 3.31
C GLU A 168 8.70 -21.21 2.26
N TRP A 169 10.01 -21.43 2.47
CA TRP A 169 11.05 -21.08 1.51
C TRP A 169 10.93 -21.85 0.19
N LEU A 170 10.65 -23.15 0.27
CA LEU A 170 10.41 -23.99 -0.91
C LEU A 170 9.17 -23.51 -1.67
N ALA A 171 8.07 -23.24 -0.96
CA ALA A 171 6.85 -22.71 -1.58
C ALA A 171 7.09 -21.36 -2.28
N LEU A 172 7.94 -20.51 -1.71
CA LEU A 172 8.37 -19.26 -2.34
C LEU A 172 9.12 -19.51 -3.63
N ALA A 173 10.11 -20.40 -3.62
CA ALA A 173 10.88 -20.76 -4.81
C ALA A 173 9.99 -21.38 -5.91
N GLU A 174 9.11 -22.30 -5.54
CA GLU A 174 8.18 -22.98 -6.46
C GLU A 174 7.11 -22.05 -7.04
N SER A 175 6.75 -20.97 -6.35
CA SER A 175 5.73 -20.03 -6.81
C SER A 175 6.07 -19.35 -8.14
N GLY A 176 7.37 -19.11 -8.39
CA GLY A 176 7.85 -18.30 -9.50
C GLY A 176 7.53 -16.80 -9.40
N THR A 177 6.91 -16.33 -8.31
CA THR A 177 6.50 -14.94 -8.11
C THR A 177 7.35 -14.17 -7.10
N GLY A 178 8.21 -14.88 -6.35
CA GLY A 178 8.95 -14.31 -5.22
C GLY A 178 8.09 -14.09 -3.96
N GLU A 179 6.92 -14.74 -3.89
CA GLU A 179 6.00 -14.68 -2.76
C GLU A 179 5.83 -16.03 -2.07
N ARG A 180 5.50 -16.09 -0.78
CA ARG A 180 5.15 -14.97 0.11
C ARG A 180 6.37 -14.35 0.80
N GLY A 181 6.31 -13.04 1.01
CA GLY A 181 7.26 -12.32 1.84
C GLY A 181 7.19 -12.73 3.32
N ILE A 182 8.14 -12.25 4.12
CA ILE A 182 8.26 -12.57 5.54
C ILE A 182 7.92 -11.32 6.37
N PHE A 183 6.95 -11.43 7.27
CA PHE A 183 6.65 -10.41 8.27
C PHE A 183 6.86 -10.95 9.67
N ASN A 184 8.03 -10.68 10.25
CA ASN A 184 8.42 -11.15 11.58
C ASN A 184 7.79 -10.28 12.67
N ARG A 185 6.54 -10.59 13.07
CA ARG A 185 5.84 -9.86 14.12
C ARG A 185 6.44 -10.10 15.50
N TYR A 186 6.96 -11.31 15.75
CA TYR A 186 7.58 -11.72 17.01
C TYR A 186 8.68 -10.76 17.48
N SER A 187 9.56 -10.33 16.56
CA SER A 187 10.73 -9.51 16.92
C SER A 187 10.42 -8.02 17.11
N ILE A 188 9.27 -7.52 16.61
CA ILE A 188 8.99 -6.08 16.53
C ILE A 188 9.10 -5.39 17.89
N ASN A 189 8.51 -5.97 18.95
CA ASN A 189 8.53 -5.36 20.29
C ASN A 189 9.94 -5.22 20.90
N ASN A 190 10.92 -5.94 20.37
CA ASN A 190 12.32 -5.84 20.77
C ASN A 190 13.12 -4.84 19.91
N LEU A 191 12.61 -4.52 18.71
CA LEU A 191 13.29 -3.66 17.73
C LEU A 191 12.74 -2.22 17.70
N ILE A 192 11.48 -2.01 18.07
CA ILE A 192 10.90 -0.66 18.12
C ILE A 192 11.58 0.21 19.18
N PRO A 193 11.62 1.55 19.00
CA PRO A 193 12.14 2.45 20.02
C PRO A 193 11.45 2.25 21.38
N LYS A 194 12.21 2.32 22.49
CA LYS A 194 11.67 2.18 23.86
C LYS A 194 10.49 3.10 24.18
N ARG A 195 10.43 4.27 23.52
CA ARG A 195 9.34 5.25 23.65
C ARG A 195 8.03 4.83 22.96
N ARG A 196 8.04 3.80 22.12
CA ARG A 196 6.85 3.26 21.45
C ARG A 196 6.28 2.10 22.26
N ARG A 197 4.98 2.14 22.55
CA ARG A 197 4.29 1.12 23.35
C ARG A 197 4.27 -0.22 22.62
N LYS A 198 4.62 -1.30 23.32
CA LYS A 198 4.60 -2.68 22.80
C LYS A 198 3.18 -3.15 22.47
N ARG A 199 3.02 -3.96 21.42
CA ARG A 199 1.73 -4.50 20.96
C ARG A 199 1.91 -5.86 20.30
N GLN A 200 0.81 -6.57 20.07
CA GLN A 200 0.78 -7.90 19.43
C GLN A 200 0.06 -7.92 18.07
N ASP A 201 -0.46 -6.77 17.63
CA ASP A 201 -1.25 -6.61 16.40
C ASP A 201 -0.55 -5.71 15.38
N TRP A 202 0.78 -5.64 15.45
CA TRP A 202 1.57 -4.88 14.49
C TRP A 202 1.29 -5.35 13.05
N THR A 203 1.16 -4.37 12.17
CA THR A 203 1.09 -4.53 10.71
C THR A 203 2.18 -3.67 10.08
N THR A 204 2.18 -3.57 8.76
CA THR A 204 3.06 -2.67 8.02
C THR A 204 2.33 -2.06 6.83
N ASN A 205 2.89 -1.00 6.27
CA ASN A 205 2.44 -0.43 5.00
C ASN A 205 2.89 -1.32 3.83
N PRO A 206 2.39 -1.10 2.59
CA PRO A 206 2.69 -1.97 1.46
C PRO A 206 4.18 -2.17 1.11
N CYS A 207 5.05 -1.22 1.47
CA CYS A 207 6.49 -1.30 1.22
C CYS A 207 7.28 -1.93 2.39
N GLY A 208 6.64 -2.21 3.53
CA GLY A 208 7.24 -2.94 4.64
C GLY A 208 8.09 -2.09 5.60
N GLU A 209 8.40 -0.83 5.28
CA GLU A 209 9.38 0.00 5.99
C GLU A 209 8.83 0.68 7.25
N ILE A 210 7.51 0.85 7.36
CA ILE A 210 6.86 1.42 8.55
C ILE A 210 6.07 0.34 9.26
N ILE A 211 6.49 0.01 10.48
CA ILE A 211 5.68 -0.78 11.39
C ILE A 211 4.50 0.07 11.89
N LEU A 212 3.29 -0.38 11.64
CA LEU A 212 2.06 0.36 11.91
C LEU A 212 1.17 -0.37 12.91
N ARG A 213 0.44 0.40 13.71
CA ARG A 213 -0.77 -0.09 14.37
C ARG A 213 -1.83 -0.38 13.30
N PRO A 214 -2.83 -1.23 13.57
CA PRO A 214 -4.04 -1.25 12.76
C PRO A 214 -4.60 0.17 12.66
N ARG A 215 -4.98 0.60 11.45
CA ARG A 215 -5.43 1.97 11.18
C ARG A 215 -4.40 3.05 11.53
N GLY A 216 -3.14 2.81 11.15
CA GLY A 216 -2.05 3.79 11.21
C GLY A 216 -1.61 4.26 9.83
N PHE A 217 -0.93 5.41 9.76
CA PHE A 217 -0.40 5.98 8.53
C PHE A 217 1.13 6.04 8.54
N CYS A 218 1.72 5.88 7.36
CA CYS A 218 3.10 6.31 7.13
C CYS A 218 3.13 7.84 6.96
N ASN A 219 4.10 8.50 7.59
CA ASN A 219 4.37 9.94 7.45
C ASN A 219 5.84 10.11 7.08
N LEU A 220 6.11 10.23 5.78
CA LEU A 220 7.44 10.07 5.23
C LEU A 220 8.03 11.39 4.76
N THR A 221 9.32 11.57 5.04
CA THR A 221 10.18 12.57 4.40
C THR A 221 11.43 11.88 3.89
N GLU A 222 12.10 12.45 2.89
CA GLU A 222 13.21 11.78 2.21
C GLU A 222 14.43 12.70 2.15
N VAL A 223 15.57 12.18 2.60
CA VAL A 223 16.89 12.79 2.45
C VAL A 223 17.57 12.18 1.23
N VAL A 224 18.05 13.03 0.32
CA VAL A 224 18.82 12.60 -0.85
C VAL A 224 20.31 12.64 -0.51
N ILE A 225 20.93 11.45 -0.49
CA ILE A 225 22.37 11.28 -0.34
C ILE A 225 23.03 11.42 -1.71
N ARG A 226 24.09 12.23 -1.76
CA ARG A 226 24.95 12.47 -2.92
C ARG A 226 26.35 11.91 -2.64
N ALA A 227 27.08 11.64 -3.73
CA ALA A 227 28.44 11.08 -3.69
C ALA A 227 29.43 11.91 -2.87
N ASN A 228 29.19 13.22 -2.74
CA ASN A 228 30.06 14.17 -2.03
C ASN A 228 29.49 14.66 -0.69
N ASP A 229 28.40 14.06 -0.20
CA ASP A 229 27.88 14.39 1.13
C ASP A 229 28.85 13.96 2.24
N THR A 230 28.92 14.78 3.29
CA THR A 230 29.63 14.48 4.53
C THR A 230 28.62 14.23 5.65
N LEU A 231 29.10 13.83 6.84
CA LEU A 231 28.23 13.68 7.99
C LEU A 231 27.48 14.99 8.31
N GLU A 232 28.18 16.12 8.23
CA GLU A 232 27.62 17.45 8.52
C GLU A 232 26.51 17.82 7.54
N THR A 233 26.72 17.62 6.23
CA THR A 233 25.69 17.93 5.23
C THR A 233 24.48 17.00 5.36
N LEU A 234 24.69 15.73 5.75
CA LEU A 234 23.59 14.81 6.05
C LEU A 234 22.83 15.22 7.31
N MET A 235 23.51 15.69 8.36
CA MET A 235 22.85 16.20 9.57
C MET A 235 21.93 17.38 9.23
N GLU A 236 22.38 18.34 8.41
CA GLU A 236 21.53 19.45 7.96
C GLU A 236 20.28 18.98 7.22
N LYS A 237 20.42 18.03 6.28
CA LYS A 237 19.29 17.46 5.54
C LYS A 237 18.32 16.72 6.47
N ILE A 238 18.84 15.95 7.43
CA ILE A 238 18.03 15.23 8.42
C ILE A 238 17.27 16.21 9.31
N LYS A 239 17.90 17.32 9.72
CA LYS A 239 17.21 18.37 10.49
C LYS A 239 15.96 18.83 9.76
N VAL A 240 16.12 19.25 8.50
CA VAL A 240 15.02 19.75 7.68
C VAL A 240 13.96 18.67 7.44
N ALA A 241 14.36 17.45 7.08
CA ALA A 241 13.43 16.35 6.85
C ALA A 241 12.64 15.97 8.11
N THR A 242 13.27 16.03 9.29
CA THR A 242 12.63 15.79 10.58
C THR A 242 11.65 16.90 10.94
N MET A 243 12.03 18.17 10.72
CA MET A 243 11.15 19.31 10.94
C MET A 243 9.89 19.22 10.07
N ILE A 244 10.05 18.97 8.77
CA ILE A 244 8.94 18.80 7.83
C ILE A 244 8.06 17.64 8.26
N GLY A 245 8.64 16.47 8.58
CA GLY A 245 7.88 15.32 9.03
C GLY A 245 7.09 15.60 10.31
N THR A 246 7.69 16.34 11.25
CA THR A 246 7.03 16.72 12.51
C THR A 246 5.85 17.66 12.25
N ILE A 247 6.01 18.65 11.35
CA ILE A 247 4.90 19.52 10.93
C ILE A 247 3.82 18.71 10.21
N GLN A 248 4.18 17.83 9.27
CA GLN A 248 3.23 16.98 8.56
C GLN A 248 2.45 16.08 9.52
N SER A 249 3.05 15.66 10.64
CA SER A 249 2.37 14.84 11.65
C SER A 249 1.20 15.55 12.34
N THR A 250 1.05 16.88 12.19
CA THR A 250 -0.10 17.65 12.71
C THR A 250 -1.31 17.63 11.80
N MET A 251 -1.17 17.16 10.55
CA MET A 251 -2.25 17.08 9.57
C MET A 251 -3.10 15.83 9.80
N THR A 252 -4.00 15.90 10.79
CA THR A 252 -4.79 14.75 11.29
C THR A 252 -6.29 14.87 11.05
N ASP A 253 -6.72 15.61 10.02
CA ASP A 253 -8.08 15.55 9.49
C ASP A 253 -8.12 14.50 8.37
N PHE A 254 -8.73 13.35 8.66
CA PHE A 254 -8.87 12.26 7.69
C PHE A 254 -10.29 12.13 7.15
N SER A 255 -11.16 13.10 7.45
CA SER A 255 -12.53 13.23 6.94
C SER A 255 -13.32 11.92 7.06
N LEU A 256 -13.77 11.30 5.94
CA LEU A 256 -14.54 10.05 5.93
C LEU A 256 -13.94 8.94 6.80
N LEU A 257 -12.61 8.85 6.91
CA LEU A 257 -11.98 7.81 7.71
C LEU A 257 -12.22 8.00 9.22
N ASP A 258 -12.29 9.25 9.67
CA ASP A 258 -12.58 9.58 11.07
C ASP A 258 -14.03 9.25 11.41
N ASP A 259 -14.97 9.47 10.48
CA ASP A 259 -16.38 9.10 10.64
C ASP A 259 -16.59 7.58 10.67
N LEU A 260 -15.77 6.82 9.93
CA LEU A 260 -15.85 5.35 9.89
C LEU A 260 -15.15 4.69 11.08
N HIS A 261 -14.12 5.31 11.65
CA HIS A 261 -13.42 4.78 12.80
C HIS A 261 -12.58 5.81 13.56
N ASP A 262 -12.85 5.94 14.86
CA ASP A 262 -12.15 6.86 15.78
C ASP A 262 -10.64 6.62 15.94
N ASP A 263 -10.13 5.48 15.45
CA ASP A 263 -8.75 5.06 15.69
C ASP A 263 -7.76 5.75 14.75
N TRP A 264 -8.19 6.21 13.57
CA TRP A 264 -7.28 6.78 12.56
C TRP A 264 -6.62 8.05 13.07
N LYS A 265 -7.43 9.07 13.39
CA LYS A 265 -6.97 10.31 14.01
C LYS A 265 -6.28 10.09 15.34
N LYS A 266 -6.89 9.31 16.23
CA LYS A 266 -6.32 9.00 17.55
C LYS A 266 -4.92 8.39 17.44
N ASN A 267 -4.71 7.37 16.61
CA ASN A 267 -3.40 6.75 16.43
C ASN A 267 -2.37 7.75 15.89
N ALA A 268 -2.75 8.58 14.91
CA ALA A 268 -1.87 9.58 14.33
C ALA A 268 -1.45 10.65 15.36
N GLU A 269 -2.38 11.12 16.20
CA GLU A 269 -2.13 12.13 17.22
C GLU A 269 -1.35 11.60 18.43
N GLU A 270 -1.57 10.34 18.80
CA GLU A 270 -0.82 9.66 19.87
C GLU A 270 0.62 9.35 19.47
N GLU A 271 0.84 8.76 18.29
CA GLU A 271 2.19 8.33 17.90
C GLU A 271 3.01 9.43 17.23
N ARG A 272 2.36 10.39 16.55
CA ARG A 272 3.00 11.39 15.68
C ARG A 272 4.13 10.78 14.85
N LEU A 273 3.92 9.57 14.30
CA LEU A 273 4.98 8.79 13.65
C LEU A 273 5.67 9.63 12.58
N LEU A 274 7.00 9.51 12.48
CA LEU A 274 7.75 9.94 11.31
C LEU A 274 8.43 8.72 10.69
N GLY A 275 8.70 8.83 9.40
CA GLY A 275 9.61 7.97 8.65
C GLY A 275 10.52 8.85 7.81
N VAL A 276 11.49 9.47 8.47
CA VAL A 276 12.64 10.15 7.84
C VAL A 276 13.48 9.06 7.18
N SER A 277 13.38 8.97 5.87
CA SER A 277 14.05 8.00 5.02
C SER A 277 15.25 8.64 4.33
N MET A 278 16.17 7.79 3.86
CA MET A 278 17.30 8.19 3.03
C MET A 278 17.28 7.41 1.71
N THR A 279 17.49 8.12 0.60
CA THR A 279 17.68 7.53 -0.73
C THR A 279 19.06 7.88 -1.28
N GLY A 280 19.62 7.03 -2.14
CA GLY A 280 20.99 7.18 -2.63
C GLY A 280 22.05 6.64 -1.66
N GLN A 281 21.68 5.74 -0.74
CA GLN A 281 22.63 5.22 0.24
C GLN A 281 23.82 4.50 -0.42
N MET A 282 23.56 3.78 -1.51
CA MET A 282 24.61 3.11 -2.30
C MET A 282 25.33 4.05 -3.29
N ASP A 283 24.96 5.33 -3.38
CA ASP A 283 25.74 6.33 -4.12
C ASP A 283 26.87 6.92 -3.26
N ASN A 284 26.83 6.74 -1.94
CA ASN A 284 27.86 7.14 -0.99
C ASN A 284 27.82 6.23 0.27
N PRO A 285 28.26 4.97 0.15
CA PRO A 285 28.21 4.04 1.28
C PRO A 285 29.23 4.41 2.38
N ASP A 286 30.32 5.09 2.04
CA ASP A 286 31.42 5.38 2.96
C ASP A 286 31.02 6.34 4.09
N VAL A 287 30.09 7.26 3.83
CA VAL A 287 29.56 8.17 4.88
C VAL A 287 28.57 7.47 5.82
N LEU A 288 28.10 6.26 5.49
CA LEU A 288 27.06 5.54 6.25
C LEU A 288 27.65 4.47 7.19
N THR A 289 28.72 4.84 7.90
CA THR A 289 29.29 3.98 8.95
C THR A 289 28.28 3.76 10.09
N PRO A 290 28.41 2.67 10.89
CA PRO A 290 27.54 2.43 12.04
C PRO A 290 27.45 3.62 13.01
N ASP A 291 28.58 4.29 13.27
CA ASP A 291 28.65 5.46 14.15
C ASP A 291 27.90 6.65 13.54
N ASN A 292 28.12 6.93 12.26
CA ASN A 292 27.41 8.00 11.56
C ASN A 292 25.90 7.76 11.53
N LEU A 293 25.45 6.54 11.24
CA LEU A 293 24.03 6.18 11.28
C LEU A 293 23.43 6.36 12.67
N GLN A 294 24.17 6.02 13.73
CA GLN A 294 23.74 6.24 15.10
C GLN A 294 23.66 7.73 15.43
N SER A 295 24.65 8.54 15.04
CA SER A 295 24.65 9.99 15.19
C SER A 295 23.49 10.67 14.46
N LEU A 296 23.25 10.29 13.19
CA LEU A 296 22.15 10.79 12.37
C LEU A 296 20.78 10.46 12.99
N ARG A 297 20.62 9.23 13.48
CA ARG A 297 19.42 8.79 14.22
C ARG A 297 19.22 9.63 15.48
N ASP A 298 20.21 9.75 16.33
CA ASP A 298 20.08 10.45 17.61
C ASP A 298 19.84 11.95 17.40
N TYR A 299 20.49 12.54 16.39
CA TYR A 299 20.25 13.91 15.99
C TYR A 299 18.80 14.15 15.55
N SER A 300 18.22 13.25 14.73
CA SER A 300 16.79 13.33 14.36
C SER A 300 15.86 13.26 15.58
N VAL A 301 16.21 12.50 16.61
CA VAL A 301 15.45 12.45 17.87
C VAL A 301 15.50 13.80 18.59
N GLY A 302 16.68 14.42 18.68
CA GLY A 302 16.84 15.75 19.28
C GLY A 302 16.02 16.82 18.55
N VAL A 303 16.09 16.84 17.21
CA VAL A 303 15.32 17.79 16.39
C VAL A 303 13.80 17.61 16.59
N ASN A 304 13.30 16.37 16.64
CA ASN A 304 11.89 16.13 16.89
C ASN A 304 11.45 16.56 18.30
N VAL A 305 12.31 16.41 19.33
CA VAL A 305 12.01 16.90 20.68
C VAL A 305 11.78 18.41 20.67
N GLU A 306 12.70 19.18 20.07
CA GLU A 306 12.60 20.64 19.96
C GLU A 306 11.35 21.06 19.17
N MET A 307 11.10 20.40 18.04
CA MET A 307 9.95 20.71 17.18
C MET A 307 8.62 20.35 17.84
N ALA A 308 8.51 19.20 18.49
CA ALA A 308 7.29 18.78 19.17
C ALA A 308 6.95 19.71 20.33
N GLU A 309 7.95 20.20 21.08
CA GLU A 309 7.77 21.19 22.13
C GLU A 309 7.26 22.52 21.58
N ARG A 310 7.88 23.04 20.51
CA ARG A 310 7.42 24.28 19.84
C ARG A 310 6.00 24.19 19.32
N LEU A 311 5.64 23.04 18.74
CA LEU A 311 4.30 22.78 18.20
C LEU A 311 3.28 22.35 19.27
N LYS A 312 3.72 22.13 20.52
CA LYS A 312 2.89 21.65 21.63
C LYS A 312 2.18 20.33 21.32
N ILE A 313 2.88 19.39 20.70
CA ILE A 313 2.38 18.05 20.36
C ILE A 313 3.20 16.96 21.06
N ASN A 314 2.69 15.73 21.04
CA ASN A 314 3.44 14.56 21.48
C ASN A 314 4.73 14.40 20.65
N ARG A 315 5.82 14.00 21.32
CA ARG A 315 7.05 13.56 20.64
C ARG A 315 6.76 12.31 19.80
N SER A 316 7.42 12.19 18.66
CA SER A 316 7.20 11.07 17.73
C SER A 316 7.68 9.74 18.30
N ALA A 317 6.81 8.74 18.30
CA ALA A 317 7.08 7.41 18.85
C ALA A 317 8.16 6.64 18.07
N ALA A 318 8.26 6.89 16.76
CA ALA A 318 9.36 6.45 15.89
C ALA A 318 9.64 7.55 14.86
N ILE A 319 10.87 7.60 14.35
CA ILE A 319 11.35 8.71 13.52
C ILE A 319 11.96 8.25 12.20
N THR A 320 12.87 7.28 12.25
CA THR A 320 13.68 6.90 11.10
C THR A 320 13.13 5.66 10.39
N THR A 321 13.38 5.56 9.08
CA THR A 321 13.09 4.38 8.27
C THR A 321 14.06 4.30 7.08
N THR A 322 13.93 3.27 6.25
CA THR A 322 14.54 3.21 4.92
C THR A 322 13.50 2.67 3.94
N LYS A 323 13.01 3.53 3.07
CA LYS A 323 12.03 3.19 2.05
C LYS A 323 12.71 2.87 0.72
N PRO A 324 12.18 1.91 -0.06
CA PRO A 324 12.52 1.77 -1.48
C PRO A 324 11.94 2.96 -2.27
N SER A 325 12.72 4.03 -2.42
CA SER A 325 12.30 5.33 -2.93
C SER A 325 12.12 5.37 -4.47
N GLY A 326 11.23 4.54 -5.04
CA GLY A 326 11.12 4.32 -6.49
C GLY A 326 11.02 5.59 -7.37
N THR A 327 9.92 6.35 -7.24
CA THR A 327 9.70 7.55 -8.09
C THR A 327 10.65 8.69 -7.74
N VAL A 328 10.88 8.94 -6.44
CA VAL A 328 11.69 10.08 -5.97
C VAL A 328 13.16 9.88 -6.36
N SER A 329 13.72 8.68 -6.18
CA SER A 329 15.10 8.39 -6.62
C SER A 329 15.26 8.55 -8.13
N THR A 330 14.23 8.24 -8.92
CA THR A 330 14.23 8.48 -10.36
C THR A 330 14.25 9.97 -10.68
N LEU A 331 13.43 10.78 -10.00
CA LEU A 331 13.38 12.23 -10.19
C LEU A 331 14.72 12.90 -9.87
N VAL A 332 15.37 12.48 -8.77
CA VAL A 332 16.62 13.10 -8.30
C VAL A 332 17.88 12.40 -8.82
N ASN A 333 17.74 11.37 -9.66
CA ASN A 333 18.80 10.50 -10.15
C ASN A 333 19.71 9.97 -9.02
N SER A 334 19.14 9.21 -8.09
CA SER A 334 19.88 8.49 -7.06
C SER A 334 19.65 6.97 -7.15
N ALA A 335 20.46 6.20 -6.44
CA ALA A 335 20.08 4.84 -6.05
C ALA A 335 18.76 4.89 -5.23
N SER A 336 17.96 3.82 -5.27
CA SER A 336 16.64 3.77 -4.65
C SER A 336 16.70 3.22 -3.22
N GLY A 337 16.58 4.09 -2.22
CA GLY A 337 16.78 3.70 -0.82
C GLY A 337 18.22 3.17 -0.61
N PHE A 338 18.33 1.93 -0.12
CA PHE A 338 19.58 1.18 0.04
C PHE A 338 19.91 0.22 -1.12
N HIS A 339 19.14 0.21 -2.21
CA HIS A 339 19.48 -0.64 -3.34
C HIS A 339 20.71 -0.13 -4.08
N PRO A 340 21.58 -1.04 -4.59
CA PRO A 340 22.60 -0.65 -5.54
C PRO A 340 21.96 -0.14 -6.84
N ARG A 341 22.73 0.61 -7.63
CA ARG A 341 22.32 0.90 -9.02
C ARG A 341 22.25 -0.43 -9.79
N PHE A 342 21.29 -0.52 -10.71
CA PHE A 342 21.07 -1.74 -11.49
C PHE A 342 22.30 -2.12 -12.33
N ALA A 343 22.91 -1.12 -12.97
CA ALA A 343 24.15 -1.22 -13.74
C ALA A 343 24.73 0.19 -13.92
N ASP A 344 25.99 0.27 -14.36
CA ASP A 344 26.64 1.54 -14.69
C ASP A 344 25.92 2.27 -15.84
N TYR A 345 25.44 1.50 -16.82
CA TYR A 345 24.68 1.99 -17.96
C TYR A 345 23.47 1.09 -18.20
N TYR A 346 22.28 1.70 -18.36
CA TYR A 346 21.06 0.96 -18.66
C TYR A 346 20.05 1.85 -19.40
N ILE A 347 19.14 1.21 -20.15
CA ILE A 347 18.02 1.88 -20.81
C ILE A 347 16.82 1.83 -19.88
N ARG A 348 16.34 3.00 -19.44
CA ARG A 348 15.07 3.12 -18.72
C ARG A 348 13.94 3.38 -19.71
N ARG A 349 12.95 2.49 -19.73
CA ARG A 349 11.73 2.64 -20.54
C ARG A 349 10.59 3.19 -19.69
N VAL A 350 9.75 4.03 -20.29
CA VAL A 350 8.55 4.60 -19.68
C VAL A 350 7.36 4.23 -20.54
N ARG A 351 6.29 3.73 -19.91
CA ARG A 351 5.00 3.44 -20.58
C ARG A 351 4.14 4.69 -20.50
N ILE A 352 3.57 5.11 -21.62
CA ILE A 352 2.78 6.33 -21.73
C ILE A 352 1.53 5.97 -22.54
N SER A 353 0.34 6.35 -22.06
CA SER A 353 -0.88 6.09 -22.85
C SER A 353 -0.78 6.76 -24.22
N ALA A 354 -1.24 6.07 -25.27
CA ALA A 354 -1.33 6.63 -26.62
C ALA A 354 -2.20 7.90 -26.70
N THR A 355 -3.08 8.11 -25.71
CA THR A 355 -3.94 9.29 -25.60
C THR A 355 -3.30 10.46 -24.83
N ASP A 356 -2.16 10.24 -24.18
CA ASP A 356 -1.48 11.24 -23.37
C ASP A 356 -0.78 12.27 -24.26
N PRO A 357 -0.96 13.60 -24.03
CA PRO A 357 -0.24 14.63 -24.76
C PRO A 357 1.29 14.48 -24.71
N LEU A 358 1.84 13.90 -23.63
CA LEU A 358 3.26 13.65 -23.51
C LEU A 358 3.76 12.65 -24.56
N TYR A 359 2.98 11.62 -24.90
CA TYR A 359 3.33 10.69 -25.97
C TYR A 359 3.48 11.41 -27.31
N LYS A 360 2.51 12.28 -27.64
CA LYS A 360 2.53 13.05 -28.90
C LYS A 360 3.77 13.93 -28.99
N MET A 361 4.07 14.68 -27.92
CA MET A 361 5.26 15.52 -27.85
C MET A 361 6.56 14.70 -28.01
N MET A 362 6.70 13.58 -27.29
CA MET A 362 7.91 12.75 -27.35
C MET A 362 8.08 12.10 -28.72
N LYS A 363 6.98 11.69 -29.36
CA LYS A 363 6.97 11.17 -30.73
C LYS A 363 7.42 12.23 -31.72
N ASP A 364 6.90 13.45 -31.63
CA ASP A 364 7.26 14.56 -32.52
C ASP A 364 8.74 14.97 -32.36
N GLN A 365 9.32 14.77 -31.17
CA GLN A 365 10.75 14.94 -30.91
C GLN A 365 11.62 13.75 -31.39
N GLY A 366 11.04 12.73 -32.00
CA GLY A 366 11.76 11.60 -32.57
C GLY A 366 12.19 10.53 -31.56
N VAL A 367 11.59 10.50 -30.36
CA VAL A 367 11.88 9.45 -29.37
C VAL A 367 11.35 8.11 -29.86
N LYS A 368 12.21 7.07 -29.83
CA LYS A 368 11.83 5.71 -30.22
C LYS A 368 10.79 5.14 -29.27
N PHE A 369 9.71 4.57 -29.81
CA PHE A 369 8.66 3.92 -29.04
C PHE A 369 8.28 2.58 -29.66
N HIS A 370 7.68 1.70 -28.85
CA HIS A 370 7.12 0.42 -29.25
C HIS A 370 5.77 0.26 -28.53
N PRO A 371 4.78 -0.42 -29.13
CA PRO A 371 3.57 -0.83 -28.43
C PRO A 371 3.90 -1.61 -27.16
N GLU A 372 3.06 -1.47 -26.13
CA GLU A 372 3.14 -2.31 -24.95
C GLU A 372 3.06 -3.79 -25.31
N VAL A 373 3.80 -4.63 -24.57
CA VAL A 373 3.84 -6.08 -24.79
C VAL A 373 2.43 -6.66 -24.83
N GLY A 374 2.10 -7.33 -25.94
CA GLY A 374 0.78 -7.95 -26.16
C GLY A 374 -0.24 -7.05 -26.85
N GLN A 375 0.09 -5.80 -27.18
CA GLN A 375 -0.78 -4.91 -27.97
C GLN A 375 -0.26 -4.78 -29.41
N PRO A 376 -1.10 -5.00 -30.44
CA PRO A 376 -0.72 -4.73 -31.81
C PRO A 376 -0.67 -3.21 -32.06
N LEU A 377 0.18 -2.76 -32.98
CA LEU A 377 0.48 -1.34 -33.20
C LEU A 377 -0.78 -0.52 -33.54
N GLU A 378 -1.72 -1.13 -34.26
CA GLU A 378 -2.93 -0.49 -34.76
C GLU A 378 -3.94 -0.19 -33.65
N THR A 379 -3.94 -0.98 -32.57
CA THR A 379 -4.89 -0.85 -31.45
C THR A 379 -4.21 -0.59 -30.12
N ALA A 380 -2.92 -0.24 -30.13
CA ALA A 380 -2.16 0.00 -28.92
C ALA A 380 -2.66 1.24 -28.19
N MET A 381 -2.99 1.07 -26.91
CA MET A 381 -3.46 2.12 -26.00
C MET A 381 -2.36 2.61 -25.06
N THR A 382 -1.19 1.96 -25.06
CA THR A 382 -0.01 2.25 -24.20
C THR A 382 1.30 1.92 -24.90
#